data_AF-A0A1F2TN88-F1
#
_entry.id   AF-A0A1F2TN88-F1
#
_cell.length_a   1.000
_cell.length_b   1.000
_cell.length_c   1.000
_cell.angle_alpha   90.00
_cell.angle_beta   90.00
_cell.angle_gamma   90.00
#
_symmetry.space_group_name_H-M   'P 1'
#
loop_
_entity.id
_entity.type
_entity.pdbx_description
1 polymer ?
#
loop_
_entity_poly.entity_id
_entity_poly.type
_entity_poly.pdbx_seq_one_letter_code
_entity_poly.pdbx_strand_id
1 'polypeptide(L)'
;MKRGGGRKATTFRLDPRLEKGLVLLGEVRRVPLNRLVNEAVGEYLDTRAATVEAELEETLRRVKAYRQADADFESAISRFADAEAESAAQDPVEGQTTRAKGPAQRLVRELIRG
;
A
#
# COMPACT_ATOMS: atom_id res chain seq x y z
N MET A 1 -0.67 22.09 12.30
CA MET A 1 0.35 21.03 12.18
C MET A 1 1.69 21.69 11.83
N LYS A 2 2.67 21.70 12.75
CA LYS A 2 4.02 22.23 12.49
C LYS A 2 4.77 21.26 11.58
N ARG A 3 4.91 21.56 10.29
CA ARG A 3 5.89 20.88 9.42
C ARG A 3 7.26 21.50 9.64
N GLY A 4 7.92 21.12 10.73
CA GLY A 4 9.32 21.45 10.99
C GLY A 4 10.23 20.32 10.52
N GLY A 5 10.30 20.06 9.22
CA GLY A 5 11.24 19.10 8.66
C GLY A 5 12.60 19.76 8.44
N GLY A 6 13.38 19.95 9.50
CA GLY A 6 14.78 20.41 9.36
C GLY A 6 15.61 19.41 8.54
N ARG A 7 16.67 19.89 7.87
CA ARG A 7 17.61 19.00 7.18
C ARG A 7 18.24 18.05 8.20
N LYS A 8 18.11 16.74 7.98
CA LYS A 8 18.74 15.70 8.80
C LYS A 8 20.11 15.37 8.21
N ALA A 9 21.16 15.43 9.02
CA ALA A 9 22.47 14.95 8.60
C ALA A 9 22.40 13.46 8.28
N THR A 10 22.91 13.06 7.12
CA THR A 10 22.92 11.66 6.67
C THR A 10 24.19 11.42 5.88
N THR A 11 24.79 10.25 6.08
CA THR A 11 26.04 9.86 5.41
C THR A 11 25.76 8.66 4.52
N PHE A 12 26.09 8.77 3.24
CA PHE A 12 26.03 7.68 2.28
C PHE A 12 27.43 7.40 1.74
N ARG A 13 27.74 6.12 1.52
CA ARG A 13 28.95 5.73 0.79
C ARG A 13 28.60 5.74 -0.69
N LEU A 14 29.20 6.65 -1.44
CA LEU A 14 29.01 6.76 -2.88
C LEU A 14 30.04 5.88 -3.60
N ASP A 15 29.67 5.40 -4.79
CA ASP A 15 30.65 4.82 -5.70
C ASP A 15 31.72 5.89 -6.04
N PRO A 16 33.02 5.55 -6.03
CA PRO A 16 34.09 6.51 -6.29
C PRO A 16 33.95 7.26 -7.63
N ARG A 17 33.32 6.65 -8.63
CA ARG A 17 33.05 7.30 -9.92
C ARG A 17 32.01 8.41 -9.78
N LEU A 18 30.96 8.17 -8.99
CA LEU A 18 29.91 9.16 -8.72
C LEU A 18 30.45 10.31 -7.88
N GLU A 19 31.27 10.02 -6.88
CA GLU A 19 31.93 11.04 -6.05
C GLU A 19 32.80 11.97 -6.91
N LYS A 20 33.66 11.41 -7.77
CA LYS A 20 34.49 12.19 -8.69
C LYS A 20 33.66 13.05 -9.65
N GLY A 21 32.57 12.48 -10.18
CA GLY A 21 31.64 13.21 -11.05
C GLY A 21 30.97 14.38 -10.33
N LEU A 22 30.52 14.18 -9.09
CA LEU A 22 29.91 15.22 -8.27
C LEU A 22 30.89 16.33 -7.90
N VAL A 23 32.15 16.00 -7.59
CA VAL A 23 33.21 16.98 -7.33
C VAL A 23 33.42 17.86 -8.57
N LEU A 24 33.66 17.24 -9.74
CA LEU A 24 33.84 17.96 -10.99
C LEU A 24 32.65 18.87 -11.31
N LEU A 25 31.43 18.35 -11.17
CA LEU A 25 30.22 19.12 -11.44
C LEU A 25 30.03 20.27 -10.45
N GLY A 26 30.38 20.07 -9.18
CA GLY A 26 30.34 21.10 -8.14
C GLY A 26 31.31 22.24 -8.41
N GLU A 27 32.51 21.92 -8.89
CA GLU A 27 33.52 22.91 -9.29
C GLU A 27 33.06 23.74 -10.50
N VAL A 28 32.54 23.07 -11.53
CA VAL A 28 32.06 23.73 -12.76
C VAL A 28 30.83 24.59 -12.50
N ARG A 29 29.83 24.07 -11.78
CA ARG A 29 28.57 24.78 -11.48
C ARG A 29 28.69 25.73 -10.29
N ARG A 30 29.83 25.74 -9.58
CA ARG A 30 30.07 26.54 -8.37
C ARG A 30 29.01 26.34 -7.28
N VAL A 31 28.60 25.09 -7.06
CA VAL A 31 27.60 24.73 -6.03
C VAL A 31 28.13 23.65 -5.08
N PRO A 32 27.69 23.63 -3.80
CA PRO A 32 28.12 22.59 -2.86
C PRO A 32 27.67 21.18 -3.28
N LEU A 33 28.49 20.17 -3.02
CA LEU A 33 28.17 18.76 -3.31
C LEU A 33 26.83 18.32 -2.69
N ASN A 34 26.56 18.72 -1.44
CA ASN A 34 25.29 18.40 -0.79
C ASN A 34 24.08 18.93 -1.56
N ARG A 35 24.20 20.08 -2.24
CA ARG A 35 23.13 20.61 -3.07
C ARG A 35 22.93 19.74 -4.31
N LEU A 36 24.01 19.37 -4.99
CA LEU A 36 23.95 18.48 -6.16
C LEU A 36 23.35 17.11 -5.82
N VAL A 37 23.73 16.53 -4.67
CA VAL A 37 23.16 15.25 -4.21
C VAL A 37 21.66 15.38 -3.96
N ASN A 38 21.21 16.45 -3.30
CA ASN A 38 19.78 16.66 -3.07
C ASN A 38 19.01 16.92 -4.37
N GLU A 39 19.58 17.69 -5.30
CA GLU A 39 18.99 17.92 -6.63
C GLU A 39 18.83 16.58 -7.38
N ALA A 40 19.91 15.79 -7.48
CA ALA A 40 19.89 14.49 -8.17
C ALA A 40 18.93 13.49 -7.54
N VAL A 41 18.89 13.41 -6.20
CA VAL A 41 17.95 12.53 -5.48
C VAL A 41 16.51 12.99 -5.69
N GLY A 42 16.25 14.31 -5.66
CA GLY A 42 14.93 14.87 -5.92
C GLY A 42 14.43 14.51 -7.32
N GLU A 43 15.22 14.79 -8.35
CA GLU A 43 14.88 14.48 -9.75
C GLU A 43 14.62 12.98 -9.97
N TYR A 44 15.45 12.12 -9.36
CA TYR A 44 15.26 10.68 -9.41
C TYR A 44 13.94 10.26 -8.75
N LEU A 45 13.65 10.77 -7.56
CA LEU A 45 12.43 10.43 -6.82
C LEU A 45 11.19 10.89 -7.57
N ASP A 46 11.16 12.12 -8.07
CA ASP A 46 10.01 12.67 -8.80
C ASP A 46 9.71 11.83 -10.05
N THR A 47 10.75 11.50 -10.82
CA THR A 47 10.60 10.72 -12.06
C THR A 47 10.16 9.28 -11.77
N ARG A 48 10.78 8.63 -10.79
CA ARG A 48 10.50 7.22 -10.47
C ARG A 48 9.18 7.05 -9.75
N ALA A 49 8.80 7.97 -8.87
CA ALA A 49 7.50 7.94 -8.22
C ALA A 49 6.36 8.05 -9.24
N ALA A 50 6.45 9.01 -10.18
CA ALA A 50 5.45 9.17 -11.23
C ALA A 50 5.34 7.94 -12.14
N THR A 51 6.47 7.30 -12.45
CA THR A 51 6.48 6.06 -13.26
C THR A 51 5.76 4.92 -12.52
N VAL A 52 6.11 4.70 -11.24
CA VAL A 52 5.49 3.65 -10.41
C VAL A 52 4.00 3.91 -10.22
N GLU A 53 3.60 5.17 -10.02
CA GLU A 53 2.19 5.56 -9.93
C GLU A 53 1.42 5.17 -11.19
N ALA A 54 1.94 5.51 -12.38
CA ALA A 54 1.30 5.16 -13.65
C ALA A 54 1.19 3.64 -13.86
N GLU A 55 2.23 2.87 -13.52
CA GLU A 55 2.23 1.40 -13.61
C GLU A 55 1.20 0.76 -12.66
N LEU A 56 1.09 1.29 -11.44
CA LEU A 56 0.11 0.83 -10.45
C LEU A 56 -1.32 1.16 -10.89
N GLU A 57 -1.54 2.36 -11.43
CA GLU A 57 -2.84 2.72 -11.99
C GLU A 57 -3.25 1.80 -13.15
N GLU A 58 -2.33 1.48 -14.06
CA GLU A 58 -2.59 0.56 -15.16
C GLU A 58 -2.94 -0.84 -14.62
N THR A 59 -2.16 -1.33 -13.67
CA THR A 59 -2.42 -2.62 -13.02
C THR A 59 -3.80 -2.63 -12.37
N LEU A 60 -4.16 -1.58 -11.64
CA LEU A 60 -5.47 -1.45 -11.02
C LEU A 60 -6.59 -1.40 -12.07
N ARG A 61 -6.41 -0.68 -13.18
CA ARG A 61 -7.38 -0.66 -14.28
C ARG A 61 -7.61 -2.06 -14.85
N ARG A 62 -6.54 -2.84 -15.07
CA ARG A 62 -6.63 -4.21 -15.58
C ARG A 62 -7.39 -5.14 -14.63
N VAL A 63 -7.10 -5.06 -13.32
CA VAL A 63 -7.82 -5.85 -12.30
C VAL A 63 -9.31 -5.48 -12.27
N LYS A 64 -9.63 -4.17 -12.33
CA LYS A 64 -11.02 -3.72 -12.38
C LYS A 64 -11.75 -4.19 -13.65
N ALA A 65 -11.09 -4.12 -14.80
CA ALA A 65 -11.65 -4.58 -16.06
C ALA A 65 -11.91 -6.09 -16.05
N TYR A 66 -11.00 -6.90 -15.50
CA TYR A 66 -11.21 -8.33 -15.29
C TYR A 66 -12.47 -8.59 -14.45
N ARG A 67 -12.60 -7.91 -13.31
CA ARG A 67 -13.78 -8.03 -12.43
C ARG A 67 -15.08 -7.61 -13.11
N GLN A 68 -15.05 -6.57 -13.94
CA GLN A 68 -16.23 -6.08 -14.65
C GLN A 68 -16.64 -6.95 -15.84
N ALA A 69 -15.67 -7.58 -16.52
CA ALA A 69 -15.92 -8.46 -17.64
C ALA A 69 -16.51 -9.81 -17.20
N ASP A 70 -16.23 -10.23 -15.97
CA ASP A 70 -16.87 -11.38 -15.36
C ASP A 70 -18.28 -11.01 -14.87
N ALA A 71 -19.27 -11.24 -15.75
CA ALA A 71 -20.69 -11.00 -15.47
C ALA A 71 -21.21 -11.82 -14.28
N ASP A 72 -20.52 -12.93 -13.97
CA ASP A 72 -20.88 -13.83 -12.90
C ASP A 72 -20.09 -13.56 -11.62
N PHE A 73 -19.13 -12.63 -11.58
CA PHE A 73 -18.19 -12.47 -10.45
C PHE A 73 -18.89 -12.39 -9.09
N GLU A 74 -19.85 -11.48 -8.93
CA GLU A 74 -20.63 -11.33 -7.69
C GLU A 74 -21.55 -12.54 -7.45
N SER A 75 -22.09 -13.11 -8.52
CA SER A 75 -22.92 -14.31 -8.43
C SER A 75 -22.11 -15.54 -8.04
N ALA A 76 -20.82 -15.61 -8.39
CA ALA A 76 -19.91 -16.70 -8.06
C ALA A 76 -19.51 -16.60 -6.60
N ILE A 77 -19.29 -15.38 -6.07
CA ILE A 77 -19.11 -15.14 -4.64
C ILE A 77 -20.37 -15.55 -3.87
N SER A 78 -21.57 -15.15 -4.34
CA SER A 78 -22.83 -15.56 -3.71
C SER A 78 -23.01 -17.07 -3.73
N ARG A 79 -22.84 -17.71 -4.89
CA ARG A 79 -22.95 -19.16 -5.05
C ARG A 79 -21.96 -19.91 -4.16
N PHE A 80 -20.74 -19.40 -4.04
CA PHE A 80 -19.73 -19.96 -3.14
C PHE A 80 -20.16 -19.83 -1.67
N ALA A 81 -20.61 -18.64 -1.25
CA ALA A 81 -21.06 -18.40 0.12
C ALA A 81 -22.30 -19.26 0.47
N ASP A 82 -23.24 -19.41 -0.46
CA ASP A 82 -24.40 -20.28 -0.29
C ASP A 82 -23.97 -21.75 -0.18
N ALA A 83 -23.04 -22.21 -1.03
CA ALA A 83 -22.53 -23.58 -1.00
C ALA A 83 -21.73 -23.89 0.29
N GLU A 84 -20.92 -22.96 0.80
CA GLU A 84 -20.27 -23.08 2.11
C GLU A 84 -21.30 -23.11 3.23
N ALA A 85 -22.30 -22.23 3.21
CA ALA A 85 -23.35 -22.19 4.23
C ALA A 85 -24.20 -23.48 4.27
N GLU A 86 -24.48 -24.08 3.10
CA GLU A 86 -25.15 -25.39 3.01
C GLU A 86 -24.25 -26.53 3.52
N SER A 87 -22.95 -26.44 3.27
CA SER A 87 -21.95 -27.43 3.70
C SER A 87 -21.57 -27.30 5.18
N ALA A 88 -21.78 -26.12 5.79
CA ALA A 88 -21.45 -25.83 7.18
C ALA A 88 -22.15 -26.77 8.19
N ALA A 89 -23.34 -27.29 7.84
CA ALA A 89 -24.04 -28.26 8.67
C ALA A 89 -23.37 -29.66 8.70
N GLN A 90 -22.45 -29.92 7.75
CA GLN A 90 -21.81 -31.21 7.53
C GLN A 90 -20.31 -31.20 7.93
N ASP A 91 -19.74 -30.04 8.20
CA ASP A 91 -18.37 -29.90 8.68
C ASP A 91 -18.31 -29.88 10.22
N PRO A 92 -17.73 -30.91 10.87
CA PRO A 92 -17.64 -30.99 12.32
C PRO A 92 -16.70 -29.96 12.97
N VAL A 93 -15.87 -29.25 12.20
CA VAL A 93 -14.99 -28.18 12.71
C VAL A 93 -15.51 -26.78 12.45
N GLU A 94 -16.60 -26.64 11.69
CA GLU A 94 -17.24 -25.35 11.40
C GLU A 94 -18.02 -24.82 12.61
N GLY A 95 -17.87 -23.53 12.92
CA GLY A 95 -18.55 -22.89 14.05
C GLY A 95 -20.02 -22.56 13.72
N GLN A 96 -20.97 -23.00 14.56
CA GLN A 96 -22.39 -22.69 14.34
C GLN A 96 -22.74 -21.27 14.81
N THR A 97 -23.39 -20.48 13.95
CA THR A 97 -23.97 -19.19 14.37
C THR A 97 -25.20 -19.44 15.24
N THR A 98 -25.01 -19.48 16.56
CA THR A 98 -26.13 -19.54 17.49
C THR A 98 -26.79 -18.16 17.57
N ARG A 99 -28.03 -18.04 17.06
CA ARG A 99 -28.91 -16.87 17.32
C ARG A 99 -29.39 -16.82 18.78
N ALA A 100 -28.70 -17.47 19.71
CA ALA A 100 -29.02 -17.44 21.12
C ALA A 100 -28.58 -16.07 21.68
N LYS A 101 -29.54 -15.16 21.84
CA LYS A 101 -29.40 -13.93 22.62
C LYS A 101 -29.33 -14.26 24.11
N GLY A 102 -28.25 -14.91 24.54
CA GLY A 102 -27.96 -15.10 25.95
C GLY A 102 -27.59 -13.77 26.63
N PRO A 103 -27.67 -13.71 27.97
CA PRO A 103 -27.34 -12.49 28.72
C PRO A 103 -25.92 -11.99 28.45
N ALA A 104 -24.95 -12.89 28.26
CA ALA A 104 -23.57 -12.55 27.94
C ALA A 104 -23.43 -11.86 26.57
N GLN A 105 -24.10 -12.38 25.53
CA GLN A 105 -24.06 -11.80 24.19
C GLN A 105 -24.78 -10.44 24.12
N ARG A 106 -25.79 -10.21 24.98
CA ARG A 106 -26.45 -8.89 25.13
C ARG A 106 -25.54 -7.85 25.77
N LEU A 107 -24.90 -8.20 26.89
CA LEU A 107 -23.95 -7.32 27.59
C LEU A 107 -22.81 -6.86 26.68
N VAL A 108 -22.24 -7.78 25.89
CA VAL A 108 -21.16 -7.44 24.94
C VAL A 108 -21.65 -6.52 23.83
N ARG A 109 -22.89 -6.70 23.33
CA ARG A 109 -23.48 -5.81 22.31
C ARG A 109 -23.77 -4.42 22.83
N GLU A 110 -24.24 -4.29 24.07
CA GLU A 110 -24.47 -2.99 24.72
C GLU A 110 -23.15 -2.26 24.93
N LEU A 111 -22.10 -2.97 25.36
CA LEU A 111 -20.77 -2.38 25.54
C LEU A 111 -20.14 -1.87 24.22
N ILE A 112 -20.39 -2.56 23.10
CA ILE A 112 -19.85 -2.18 21.79
C ILE A 112 -20.66 -1.04 21.14
N ARG A 113 -21.94 -0.91 21.48
CA ARG A 113 -22.81 0.12 20.89
C ARG A 113 -22.77 1.47 21.61
N GLY A 114 -22.27 1.50 22.85
CA GLY A 114 -22.15 2.73 23.65
C GLY A 114 -23.50 3.25 24.12
#